data_AF-A0A1Y2HQ63-F1
#
_entry.id   AF-A0A1Y2HQ63-F1
#
_cell.length_a   1.000
_cell.length_b   1.000
_cell.length_c   1.000
_cell.angle_alpha   90.00
_cell.angle_beta   90.00
_cell.angle_gamma   90.00
#
_symmetry.space_group_name_H-M   'P 1'
#
loop_
_entity.id
_entity.type
_entity.pdbx_description
1 polymer ?
#
loop_
_entity_poly.entity_id
_entity_poly.type
_entity_poly.pdbx_seq_one_letter_code
_entity_poly.pdbx_strand_id
1 'polypeptide(L)'
;MRMYIHECKSLSIGYRPAQSSISHTMPRILAVQSHVIRGHVGNKSATWPLQLLGCDVDPLNTVQVSNHSGYPLIKGHRFNAQHFADLFDALKSNGHDADYDLILSGYMGLPEGVPTVAEGIRDILTRNAGKTLYLVDPVLGDNGKLYLPAEMIDMYKQHFLPMAFAMTPNQFEAELLSGVTIDSVESACEAADKLAQFNTQGKAPLVVITTLDTSDVASDSTLSLLVRAPAGQAYTVSYPRLHAHFTGTGDLFTALLAGTIAALGLHLAADGALVGKDEKVVDIVTAVARIVWAMQQVLACTDAYATSVIRPEDDRAAVLRKRELQLIHPTSREALIKMLTVVEDELESAKVVVKKVRS
;
A
#
# COMPACT_ATOMS: atom_id res chain seq x y z
N MET A 1 -45.39 -19.44 31.70
CA MET A 1 -44.44 -18.30 31.65
C MET A 1 -43.26 -18.67 30.76
N ARG A 2 -43.37 -18.42 29.46
CA ARG A 2 -42.27 -18.39 28.47
C ARG A 2 -42.83 -17.67 27.23
N MET A 3 -42.45 -16.40 27.09
CA MET A 3 -42.88 -15.51 26.01
C MET A 3 -41.97 -15.67 24.78
N TYR A 4 -42.62 -15.87 23.64
CA TYR A 4 -42.32 -15.42 22.28
C TYR A 4 -40.86 -15.07 21.91
N ILE A 5 -40.26 -15.92 21.06
CA ILE A 5 -39.23 -15.54 20.09
C ILE A 5 -39.98 -15.14 18.82
N HIS A 6 -39.83 -13.87 18.40
CA HIS A 6 -40.43 -13.34 17.18
C HIS A 6 -39.51 -13.61 15.99
N GLU A 7 -40.14 -14.04 14.89
CA GLU A 7 -39.54 -14.35 13.59
C GLU A 7 -38.90 -13.11 12.94
N CYS A 8 -37.66 -13.23 12.46
CA CYS A 8 -37.15 -12.41 11.37
C CYS A 8 -36.94 -13.31 10.15
N LYS A 9 -37.95 -13.34 9.28
CA LYS A 9 -37.88 -13.96 7.94
C LYS A 9 -37.29 -12.95 6.94
N SER A 10 -36.49 -13.52 6.03
CA SER A 10 -36.11 -13.05 4.69
C SER A 10 -35.24 -11.80 4.53
N LEU A 11 -33.91 -12.01 4.48
CA LEU A 11 -33.01 -11.38 3.52
C LEU A 11 -32.19 -12.52 2.87
N SER A 12 -32.73 -13.13 1.82
CA SER A 12 -32.03 -14.10 1.01
C SER A 12 -31.04 -13.37 0.08
N ILE A 13 -29.85 -13.06 0.60
CA ILE A 13 -28.71 -12.72 -0.25
C ILE A 13 -28.20 -14.03 -0.85
N GLY A 14 -28.56 -14.26 -2.11
CA GLY A 14 -28.09 -15.42 -2.87
C GLY A 14 -26.62 -15.29 -3.23
N TYR A 15 -25.74 -15.72 -2.32
CA TYR A 15 -24.38 -16.12 -2.68
C TYR A 15 -24.34 -17.65 -2.71
N ARG A 16 -24.36 -18.24 -3.92
CA ARG A 16 -23.99 -19.64 -4.13
C ARG A 16 -22.56 -19.64 -4.65
N PRO A 17 -21.54 -19.99 -3.85
CA PRO A 17 -20.26 -20.33 -4.43
C PRO A 17 -20.46 -21.62 -5.24
N ALA A 18 -20.03 -21.61 -6.50
CA ALA A 18 -19.94 -22.81 -7.28
C ALA A 18 -19.15 -23.86 -6.49
N GLN A 19 -19.67 -25.08 -6.39
CA GLN A 19 -18.92 -26.22 -5.87
C GLN A 19 -17.79 -26.54 -6.87
N SER A 20 -16.66 -25.87 -6.72
CA SER A 20 -15.37 -26.32 -7.23
C SER A 20 -14.52 -26.76 -6.04
N SER A 21 -13.79 -27.86 -6.24
CA SER A 21 -12.89 -28.48 -5.29
C SER A 21 -12.08 -27.47 -4.46
N ILE A 22 -12.15 -27.60 -3.13
CA ILE A 22 -11.40 -26.79 -2.18
C ILE A 22 -9.89 -27.08 -2.35
N SER A 23 -9.17 -26.17 -3.00
CA SER A 23 -7.75 -25.87 -2.70
C SER A 23 -7.43 -24.39 -2.99
N HIS A 24 -8.30 -23.48 -2.56
CA HIS A 24 -7.98 -22.05 -2.56
C HIS A 24 -7.53 -21.66 -1.15
N THR A 25 -6.23 -21.76 -0.88
CA THR A 25 -5.67 -21.14 0.33
C THR A 25 -5.80 -19.63 0.16
N MET A 26 -6.42 -18.95 1.13
CA MET A 26 -6.51 -17.49 1.15
C MET A 26 -5.08 -16.93 1.17
N PRO A 27 -4.72 -15.94 0.33
CA PRO A 27 -3.37 -15.40 0.34
C PRO A 27 -2.99 -14.86 1.71
N ARG A 28 -1.79 -15.16 2.18
CA ARG A 28 -1.30 -14.73 3.49
C ARG A 28 -0.25 -13.62 3.37
N ILE A 29 -0.44 -12.53 4.12
CA ILE A 29 0.40 -11.34 4.06
C ILE A 29 0.99 -11.02 5.43
N LEU A 30 2.33 -10.91 5.50
CA LEU A 30 3.02 -10.32 6.64
C LEU A 30 3.14 -8.81 6.43
N ALA A 31 2.45 -8.00 7.25
CA ALA A 31 2.45 -6.55 7.15
C ALA A 31 3.32 -5.91 8.25
N VAL A 32 4.53 -5.49 7.88
CA VAL A 32 5.56 -4.91 8.75
C VAL A 32 5.52 -3.38 8.68
N GLN A 33 4.70 -2.74 9.52
CA GLN A 33 4.47 -1.29 9.46
C GLN A 33 4.25 -0.66 10.84
N SER A 34 4.06 0.66 10.89
CA SER A 34 3.66 1.35 12.13
C SER A 34 2.25 0.95 12.59
N HIS A 35 1.92 1.18 13.87
CA HIS A 35 0.56 1.06 14.36
C HIS A 35 0.18 2.23 15.29
N VAL A 36 -1.07 2.70 15.13
CA VAL A 36 -1.67 3.75 15.95
C VAL A 36 -2.98 3.30 16.59
N ILE A 37 -3.25 3.73 17.82
CA ILE A 37 -4.55 3.46 18.47
C ILE A 37 -5.67 4.27 17.79
N ARG A 38 -5.46 5.57 17.57
CA ARG A 38 -6.41 6.48 16.91
C ARG A 38 -5.85 6.98 15.57
N GLY A 39 -6.72 7.02 14.55
CA GLY A 39 -6.39 7.36 13.17
C GLY A 39 -6.22 6.12 12.27
N HIS A 40 -5.92 6.35 10.99
CA HIS A 40 -5.71 5.32 9.97
C HIS A 40 -4.36 5.51 9.26
N VAL A 41 -3.29 4.98 9.85
CA VAL A 41 -1.94 4.88 9.26
C VAL A 41 -1.33 3.51 9.57
N GLY A 42 -0.29 3.13 8.83
CA GLY A 42 0.41 1.86 8.93
C GLY A 42 -0.54 0.66 8.92
N ASN A 43 -0.28 -0.33 9.78
CA ASN A 43 -1.06 -1.56 9.86
C ASN A 43 -2.55 -1.33 10.13
N LYS A 44 -2.93 -0.21 10.77
CA LYS A 44 -4.35 0.11 10.96
C LYS A 44 -5.04 0.62 9.69
N SER A 45 -4.28 1.23 8.77
CA SER A 45 -4.76 1.57 7.42
C SER A 45 -4.68 0.37 6.48
N ALA A 46 -3.72 -0.54 6.66
CA ALA A 46 -3.47 -1.65 5.74
C ALA A 46 -4.29 -2.92 6.02
N THR A 47 -4.41 -3.34 7.29
CA THR A 47 -4.92 -4.68 7.64
C THR A 47 -6.35 -4.90 7.16
N TRP A 48 -7.25 -3.95 7.43
CA TRP A 48 -8.66 -4.13 7.10
C TRP A 48 -8.94 -4.09 5.58
N PRO A 49 -8.36 -3.17 4.79
CA PRO A 49 -8.44 -3.27 3.33
C PRO A 49 -7.89 -4.57 2.74
N LEU A 50 -6.77 -5.08 3.26
CA LEU A 50 -6.23 -6.38 2.84
C LEU A 50 -7.20 -7.53 3.14
N GLN A 51 -7.81 -7.53 4.32
CA GLN A 51 -8.83 -8.52 4.70
C GLN A 51 -10.09 -8.43 3.84
N LEU A 52 -10.51 -7.22 3.43
CA LEU A 52 -11.61 -7.05 2.47
C LEU A 52 -11.30 -7.67 1.11
N LEU A 53 -10.03 -7.67 0.69
CA LEU A 53 -9.56 -8.31 -0.53
C LEU A 53 -9.35 -9.83 -0.38
N GLY A 54 -9.75 -10.41 0.77
CA GLY A 54 -9.69 -11.85 1.01
C GLY A 54 -8.32 -12.37 1.43
N CYS A 55 -7.42 -11.49 1.89
CA CYS A 55 -6.12 -11.87 2.43
C CYS A 55 -6.21 -12.18 3.94
N ASP A 56 -5.48 -13.20 4.38
CA ASP A 56 -5.15 -13.40 5.79
C ASP A 56 -3.92 -12.56 6.13
N VAL A 57 -3.97 -11.78 7.21
CA VAL A 57 -2.99 -10.71 7.45
C VAL A 57 -2.40 -10.85 8.85
N ASP A 58 -1.08 -10.99 8.91
CA ASP A 58 -0.30 -10.95 10.13
C ASP A 58 0.38 -9.58 10.27
N PRO A 59 -0.15 -8.66 11.10
CA PRO A 59 0.48 -7.36 11.31
C PRO A 59 1.63 -7.45 12.31
N LEU A 60 2.85 -7.15 11.87
CA LEU A 60 4.01 -6.91 12.72
C LEU A 60 4.20 -5.40 12.88
N ASN A 61 4.00 -4.90 14.08
CA ASN A 61 4.05 -3.46 14.36
C ASN A 61 5.49 -3.01 14.64
N THR A 62 6.00 -2.03 13.89
CA THR A 62 7.33 -1.42 14.12
C THR A 62 7.33 -0.39 15.24
N VAL A 63 6.16 0.21 15.48
CA VAL A 63 5.87 1.11 16.60
C VAL A 63 4.43 0.89 17.05
N GLN A 64 4.13 1.18 18.30
CA GLN A 64 2.77 1.29 18.80
C GLN A 64 2.60 2.62 19.55
N VAL A 65 1.87 3.54 18.93
CA VAL A 65 1.67 4.89 19.47
C VAL A 65 0.19 5.28 19.54
N SER A 66 -0.12 6.35 20.26
CA SER A 66 -1.48 6.83 20.44
C SER A 66 -2.15 7.26 19.13
N ASN A 67 -1.40 7.96 18.28
CA ASN A 67 -1.86 8.60 17.03
C ASN A 67 -0.65 9.04 16.18
N HIS A 68 -0.90 9.44 14.93
CA HIS A 68 0.16 9.84 14.00
C HIS A 68 0.72 11.25 14.28
N SER A 69 1.82 11.60 13.58
CA SER A 69 2.60 12.85 13.68
C SER A 69 1.84 14.17 13.44
N GLY A 70 0.62 14.10 12.92
CA GLY A 70 -0.22 15.28 12.66
C GLY A 70 -0.74 15.93 13.94
N TYR A 71 -0.85 15.16 15.02
CA TYR A 71 -1.37 15.61 16.31
C TYR A 71 -0.29 16.25 17.19
N PRO A 72 -0.67 17.15 18.12
CA PRO A 72 0.29 17.86 18.97
C PRO A 72 1.00 16.98 20.00
N LEU A 73 0.40 15.87 20.41
CA LEU A 73 0.98 14.95 21.39
C LEU A 73 0.90 13.52 20.89
N ILE A 74 2.00 12.81 21.02
CA ILE A 74 2.13 11.39 20.68
C ILE A 74 2.87 10.71 21.82
N LYS A 75 2.33 9.59 22.29
CA LYS A 75 2.98 8.72 23.27
C LYS A 75 2.90 7.28 22.79
N GLY A 76 3.84 6.47 23.23
CA GLY A 76 3.90 5.05 22.92
C GLY A 76 5.33 4.55 22.85
N HIS A 77 5.50 3.41 22.21
CA HIS A 77 6.78 2.73 22.09
C HIS A 77 7.18 2.59 20.62
N ARG A 78 8.47 2.79 20.37
CA ARG A 78 9.14 2.31 19.17
C ARG A 78 9.90 1.05 19.56
N PHE A 79 9.76 -0.01 18.77
CA PHE A 79 10.38 -1.29 19.11
C PHE A 79 11.82 -1.34 18.62
N ASN A 80 12.68 -2.01 19.40
CA ASN A 80 14.11 -2.14 19.15
C ASN A 80 14.43 -3.44 18.42
N ALA A 81 15.72 -3.63 18.08
CA ALA A 81 16.22 -4.83 17.41
C ALA A 81 15.83 -6.14 18.13
N GLN A 82 16.00 -6.21 19.46
CA GLN A 82 15.72 -7.44 20.21
C GLN A 82 14.24 -7.85 20.10
N HIS A 83 13.33 -6.89 20.17
CA HIS A 83 11.90 -7.17 20.00
C HIS A 83 11.60 -7.83 18.65
N PHE A 84 12.21 -7.32 17.56
CA PHE A 84 12.02 -7.92 16.23
C PHE A 84 12.67 -9.30 16.14
N ALA A 85 13.87 -9.48 16.69
CA ALA A 85 14.54 -10.77 16.72
C ALA A 85 13.68 -11.84 17.42
N ASP A 86 13.11 -11.52 18.59
CA ASP A 86 12.25 -12.42 19.34
C ASP A 86 10.99 -12.81 18.54
N LEU A 87 10.38 -11.86 17.82
CA LEU A 87 9.18 -12.13 17.01
C LEU A 87 9.49 -13.00 15.79
N PHE A 88 10.55 -12.69 15.03
CA PHE A 88 10.93 -13.50 13.87
C PHE A 88 11.39 -14.90 14.29
N ASP A 89 12.11 -15.03 15.40
CA ASP A 89 12.50 -16.33 15.96
C ASP A 89 11.27 -17.16 16.38
N ALA A 90 10.27 -16.52 17.01
CA ALA A 90 9.02 -17.20 17.38
C ALA A 90 8.20 -17.63 16.15
N LEU A 91 8.10 -16.78 15.11
CA LEU A 91 7.42 -17.13 13.86
C LEU A 91 8.10 -18.35 13.21
N LYS A 92 9.43 -18.34 13.13
CA LYS A 92 10.25 -19.43 12.60
C LYS A 92 10.13 -20.71 13.41
N SER A 93 10.23 -20.62 14.72
CA SER A 93 10.15 -21.77 15.63
C SER A 93 8.78 -22.46 15.60
N ASN A 94 7.71 -21.69 15.33
CA ASN A 94 6.36 -22.23 15.17
C ASN A 94 6.04 -22.65 13.72
N GLY A 95 6.96 -22.45 12.77
CA GLY A 95 6.74 -22.75 11.36
C GLY A 95 5.72 -21.84 10.67
N HIS A 96 5.49 -20.64 11.20
CA HIS A 96 4.58 -19.63 10.64
C HIS A 96 5.24 -18.75 9.56
N ASP A 97 6.46 -19.08 9.15
CA ASP A 97 7.28 -18.30 8.22
C ASP A 97 7.47 -18.99 6.86
N ALA A 98 6.65 -20.01 6.58
CA ALA A 98 6.77 -20.89 5.40
C ALA A 98 5.59 -20.78 4.41
N ASP A 99 4.57 -19.97 4.71
CA ASP A 99 3.33 -19.89 3.93
C ASP A 99 2.87 -18.45 3.63
N TYR A 100 3.76 -17.46 3.77
CA TYR A 100 3.49 -16.11 3.30
C TYR A 100 3.53 -16.02 1.77
N ASP A 101 2.47 -15.51 1.14
CA ASP A 101 2.47 -15.18 -0.28
C ASP A 101 3.12 -13.83 -0.55
N LEU A 102 2.97 -12.88 0.39
CA LEU A 102 3.52 -11.54 0.25
C LEU A 102 3.94 -10.97 1.60
N ILE A 103 5.04 -10.23 1.60
CA ILE A 103 5.48 -9.38 2.71
C ILE A 103 5.34 -7.94 2.27
N LEU A 104 4.72 -7.13 3.11
CA LEU A 104 4.57 -5.70 2.94
C LEU A 104 5.35 -5.00 4.04
N SER A 105 6.25 -4.07 3.72
CA SER A 105 6.88 -3.22 4.72
C SER A 105 6.64 -1.74 4.47
N GLY A 106 6.46 -0.96 5.54
CA GLY A 106 6.27 0.49 5.50
C GLY A 106 7.20 1.20 6.49
N TYR A 107 6.64 2.13 7.28
CA TYR A 107 7.37 2.92 8.27
C TYR A 107 8.21 2.07 9.25
N MET A 108 9.52 2.31 9.28
CA MET A 108 10.47 1.68 10.18
C MET A 108 10.85 2.64 11.32
N GLY A 109 10.44 2.31 12.55
CA GLY A 109 10.46 3.23 13.69
C GLY A 109 11.83 3.72 14.15
N LEU A 110 12.70 2.82 14.61
CA LEU A 110 14.07 3.13 15.05
C LEU A 110 15.07 2.58 14.02
N PRO A 111 16.12 3.34 13.67
CA PRO A 111 17.18 2.89 12.76
C PRO A 111 17.83 1.56 13.20
N GLU A 112 18.05 1.38 14.50
CA GLU A 112 18.65 0.16 15.07
C GLU A 112 17.85 -1.13 14.81
N GLY A 113 16.53 -1.02 14.59
CA GLY A 113 15.68 -2.17 14.29
C GLY A 113 15.72 -2.60 12.83
N VAL A 114 16.12 -1.70 11.92
CA VAL A 114 16.06 -1.93 10.47
C VAL A 114 16.84 -3.18 10.03
N PRO A 115 18.11 -3.39 10.43
CA PRO A 115 18.86 -4.56 10.01
C PRO A 115 18.20 -5.87 10.46
N THR A 116 17.61 -5.89 11.65
CA THR A 116 16.94 -7.09 12.19
C THR A 116 15.65 -7.40 11.45
N VAL A 117 14.84 -6.38 11.15
CA VAL A 117 13.62 -6.55 10.36
C VAL A 117 13.96 -7.04 8.95
N ALA A 118 14.95 -6.41 8.31
CA ALA A 118 15.37 -6.81 6.97
C ALA A 118 15.92 -8.23 6.92
N GLU A 119 16.67 -8.66 7.94
CA GLU A 119 17.16 -10.04 8.03
C GLU A 119 15.99 -11.03 8.22
N GLY A 120 15.03 -10.72 9.09
CA GLY A 120 13.83 -11.54 9.25
C GLY A 120 13.03 -11.71 7.96
N ILE A 121 12.84 -10.61 7.22
CA ILE A 121 12.21 -10.65 5.89
C ILE A 121 13.04 -11.48 4.91
N ARG A 122 14.37 -11.29 4.87
CA ARG A 122 15.28 -12.04 4.00
C ARG A 122 15.24 -13.54 4.27
N ASP A 123 15.18 -13.94 5.54
CA ASP A 123 15.06 -15.33 5.97
C ASP A 123 13.79 -15.96 5.41
N ILE A 124 12.65 -15.26 5.51
CA ILE A 124 11.36 -15.69 4.95
C ILE A 124 11.46 -15.80 3.43
N LEU A 125 11.98 -14.78 2.75
CA LEU A 125 12.10 -14.78 1.29
C LEU A 125 13.01 -15.91 0.79
N THR A 126 14.11 -16.18 1.50
CA THR A 126 15.06 -17.25 1.15
C THR A 126 14.43 -18.63 1.32
N ARG A 127 13.71 -18.85 2.43
CA ARG A 127 13.01 -20.12 2.69
C ARG A 127 11.89 -20.38 1.67
N ASN A 128 11.27 -19.30 1.21
CA ASN A 128 10.14 -19.34 0.28
C ASN A 128 10.53 -18.81 -1.11
N ALA A 129 11.77 -19.06 -1.53
CA ALA A 129 12.32 -18.53 -2.77
C ALA A 129 11.41 -18.78 -3.97
N GLY A 130 11.07 -17.70 -4.68
CA GLY A 130 10.18 -17.74 -5.85
C GLY A 130 8.69 -17.85 -5.53
N LYS A 131 8.28 -17.94 -4.25
CA LYS A 131 6.88 -18.00 -3.82
C LYS A 131 6.45 -16.72 -3.11
N THR A 132 7.20 -16.29 -2.09
CA THR A 132 6.88 -15.07 -1.34
C THR A 132 7.40 -13.85 -2.08
N LEU A 133 6.52 -12.87 -2.30
CA LEU A 133 6.87 -11.58 -2.88
C LEU A 133 7.11 -10.53 -1.80
N TYR A 134 7.90 -9.50 -2.11
CA TYR A 134 8.17 -8.42 -1.17
C TYR A 134 7.82 -7.04 -1.77
N LEU A 135 6.89 -6.34 -1.12
CA LEU A 135 6.53 -4.97 -1.45
C LEU A 135 7.09 -4.03 -0.37
N VAL A 136 7.92 -3.06 -0.79
CA VAL A 136 8.46 -2.03 0.08
C VAL A 136 7.85 -0.66 -0.21
N ASP A 137 7.27 -0.06 0.83
CA ASP A 137 6.91 1.35 0.90
C ASP A 137 7.98 2.09 1.71
N PRO A 138 8.88 2.83 1.06
CA PRO A 138 10.03 3.42 1.72
C PRO A 138 9.66 4.74 2.42
N VAL A 139 8.81 4.64 3.45
CA VAL A 139 8.25 5.78 4.19
C VAL A 139 9.36 6.59 4.87
N LEU A 140 9.83 7.64 4.21
CA LEU A 140 10.92 8.51 4.68
C LEU A 140 10.43 9.91 4.99
N GLY A 141 9.45 10.41 4.23
CA GLY A 141 9.03 11.79 4.29
C GLY A 141 8.09 12.17 3.16
N ASP A 142 7.58 13.40 3.23
CA ASP A 142 6.73 13.96 2.19
C ASP A 142 6.89 15.48 2.17
N ASN A 143 6.50 16.13 1.06
CA ASN A 143 6.51 17.59 0.90
C ASN A 143 7.86 18.24 1.29
N GLY A 144 8.97 17.62 0.88
CA GLY A 144 10.32 18.13 1.13
C GLY A 144 10.84 17.93 2.55
N LYS A 145 10.15 17.14 3.40
CA LYS A 145 10.52 16.96 4.80
C LYS A 145 10.60 15.49 5.19
N LEU A 146 11.73 15.11 5.78
CA LEU A 146 11.91 13.81 6.40
C LEU A 146 11.10 13.67 7.69
N TYR A 147 10.44 12.53 7.86
CA TYR A 147 9.81 12.10 9.12
C TYR A 147 10.79 11.32 10.02
N LEU A 148 11.89 10.88 9.43
CA LEU A 148 12.87 9.99 10.02
C LEU A 148 14.28 10.59 9.95
N PRO A 149 15.23 10.11 10.77
CA PRO A 149 16.64 10.45 10.63
C PRO A 149 17.16 10.18 9.22
N ALA A 150 18.06 11.03 8.70
CA ALA A 150 18.57 10.93 7.34
C ALA A 150 19.27 9.60 7.03
N GLU A 151 19.88 8.95 8.03
CA GLU A 151 20.49 7.63 7.89
C GLU A 151 19.51 6.53 7.43
N MET A 152 18.20 6.73 7.62
CA MET A 152 17.19 5.79 7.11
C MET A 152 17.21 5.67 5.59
N ILE A 153 17.64 6.72 4.86
CA ILE A 153 17.77 6.68 3.40
C ILE A 153 18.74 5.56 2.99
N ASP A 154 19.91 5.51 3.60
CA ASP A 154 20.92 4.49 3.32
C ASP A 154 20.48 3.12 3.82
N MET A 155 19.78 3.07 4.96
CA MET A 155 19.22 1.82 5.48
C MET A 155 18.22 1.19 4.49
N TYR A 156 17.30 1.96 3.90
CA TYR A 156 16.39 1.43 2.89
C TYR A 156 17.12 0.91 1.65
N LYS A 157 18.10 1.69 1.13
CA LYS A 157 18.92 1.30 -0.04
C LYS A 157 19.68 0.00 0.19
N GLN A 158 20.26 -0.17 1.38
CA GLN A 158 21.12 -1.30 1.70
C GLN A 158 20.34 -2.56 2.08
N HIS A 159 19.21 -2.41 2.77
CA HIS A 159 18.56 -3.54 3.43
C HIS A 159 17.26 -3.98 2.75
N PHE A 160 16.44 -3.06 2.23
CA PHE A 160 15.10 -3.38 1.74
C PHE A 160 15.00 -3.40 0.21
N LEU A 161 15.44 -2.32 -0.45
CA LEU A 161 15.36 -2.22 -1.93
C LEU A 161 16.00 -3.42 -2.67
N PRO A 162 17.09 -4.04 -2.18
CA PRO A 162 17.70 -5.20 -2.83
C PRO A 162 16.81 -6.44 -2.94
N MET A 163 15.75 -6.53 -2.14
CA MET A 163 14.84 -7.68 -2.07
C MET A 163 13.49 -7.41 -2.76
N ALA A 164 13.21 -6.18 -3.18
CA ALA A 164 11.87 -5.74 -3.55
C ALA A 164 11.37 -6.39 -4.84
N PHE A 165 10.18 -6.98 -4.81
CA PHE A 165 9.39 -7.27 -6.01
C PHE A 165 8.66 -6.01 -6.50
N ALA A 166 8.20 -5.17 -5.58
CA ALA A 166 7.54 -3.91 -5.88
C ALA A 166 7.95 -2.81 -4.90
N MET A 167 7.99 -1.56 -5.38
CA MET A 167 8.34 -0.36 -4.61
C MET A 167 7.27 0.70 -4.81
N THR A 168 6.88 1.41 -3.74
CA THR A 168 5.82 2.45 -3.80
C THR A 168 6.24 3.81 -3.23
N PRO A 169 7.41 4.37 -3.58
CA PRO A 169 7.82 5.69 -3.07
C PRO A 169 6.85 6.79 -3.53
N ASN A 170 6.67 7.85 -2.75
CA ASN A 170 6.18 9.12 -3.28
C ASN A 170 7.30 9.87 -4.07
N GLN A 171 6.99 10.99 -4.72
CA GLN A 171 7.99 11.75 -5.48
C GLN A 171 9.24 12.10 -4.65
N PHE A 172 9.05 12.66 -3.46
CA PHE A 172 10.14 13.10 -2.59
C PHE A 172 11.03 11.92 -2.16
N GLU A 173 10.41 10.78 -1.81
CA GLU A 173 11.12 9.56 -1.45
C GLU A 173 11.90 8.99 -2.64
N ALA A 174 11.30 9.01 -3.84
CA ALA A 174 11.95 8.58 -5.06
C ALA A 174 13.19 9.45 -5.37
N GLU A 175 13.10 10.77 -5.19
CA GLU A 175 14.23 11.70 -5.36
C GLU A 175 15.35 11.40 -4.36
N LEU A 176 15.03 11.24 -3.08
CA LEU A 176 16.02 10.93 -2.03
C LEU A 176 16.75 9.60 -2.27
N LEU A 177 16.00 8.58 -2.70
CA LEU A 177 16.53 7.24 -2.89
C LEU A 177 17.31 7.12 -4.20
N SER A 178 16.80 7.68 -5.29
CA SER A 178 17.47 7.62 -6.60
C SER A 178 18.61 8.62 -6.75
N GLY A 179 18.57 9.74 -6.02
CA GLY A 179 19.45 10.90 -6.24
C GLY A 179 19.10 11.71 -7.49
N VAL A 180 17.96 11.45 -8.13
CA VAL A 180 17.46 12.14 -9.33
C VAL A 180 16.36 13.10 -8.92
N THR A 181 16.51 14.39 -9.25
CA THR A 181 15.42 15.36 -9.10
C THR A 181 14.33 15.09 -10.13
N ILE A 182 13.07 15.06 -9.69
CA ILE A 182 11.91 14.74 -10.53
C ILE A 182 11.16 16.04 -10.84
N ASP A 183 11.38 16.56 -12.05
CA ASP A 183 10.76 17.78 -12.59
C ASP A 183 9.92 17.55 -13.86
N SER A 184 9.94 16.31 -14.37
CA SER A 184 9.19 15.84 -15.53
C SER A 184 8.89 14.35 -15.42
N VAL A 185 8.00 13.84 -16.27
CA VAL A 185 7.75 12.39 -16.39
C VAL A 185 9.01 11.64 -16.81
N GLU A 186 9.88 12.25 -17.60
CA GLU A 186 11.12 11.62 -18.08
C GLU A 186 12.12 11.45 -16.92
N SER A 187 12.34 12.49 -16.10
CA SER A 187 13.17 12.39 -14.89
C SER A 187 12.55 11.47 -13.83
N ALA A 188 11.21 11.38 -13.75
CA ALA A 188 10.53 10.38 -12.93
C ALA A 188 10.84 8.94 -13.39
N CYS A 189 10.87 8.70 -14.70
CA CYS A 189 11.24 7.39 -15.23
C CYS A 189 12.72 7.08 -15.00
N GLU A 190 13.62 8.06 -15.12
CA GLU A 190 15.03 7.90 -14.73
C GLU A 190 15.18 7.54 -13.25
N ALA A 191 14.47 8.25 -12.36
CA ALA A 191 14.45 7.93 -10.94
C ALA A 191 13.98 6.50 -10.69
N ALA A 192 12.90 6.07 -11.34
CA ALA A 192 12.40 4.69 -11.23
C ALA A 192 13.42 3.64 -11.74
N ASP A 193 14.14 3.93 -12.83
CA ASP A 193 15.21 3.06 -13.35
C ASP A 193 16.37 2.95 -12.35
N LYS A 194 16.75 4.05 -11.69
CA LYS A 194 17.76 4.05 -10.62
C LYS A 194 17.30 3.25 -9.39
N LEU A 195 16.04 3.37 -9.01
CA LEU A 195 15.47 2.58 -7.91
C LEU A 195 15.49 1.08 -8.23
N ALA A 196 15.11 0.72 -9.46
CA ALA A 196 15.12 -0.66 -9.94
C ALA A 196 16.53 -1.29 -9.90
N GLN A 197 17.59 -0.50 -10.09
CA GLN A 197 18.99 -0.97 -10.03
C GLN A 197 19.44 -1.42 -8.63
N PHE A 198 18.76 -1.00 -7.56
CA PHE A 198 19.08 -1.52 -6.22
C PHE A 198 18.67 -2.97 -6.05
N ASN A 199 17.70 -3.47 -6.83
CA ASN A 199 17.25 -4.85 -6.73
C ASN A 199 18.37 -5.84 -7.10
N THR A 200 18.53 -6.89 -6.30
CA THR A 200 19.57 -7.93 -6.50
C THR A 200 18.98 -9.32 -6.76
N GLN A 201 17.67 -9.43 -6.93
CA GLN A 201 16.94 -10.69 -7.14
C GLN A 201 16.94 -11.16 -8.62
N GLY A 202 17.63 -10.44 -9.50
CA GLY A 202 17.82 -10.82 -10.91
C GLY A 202 16.65 -10.48 -11.84
N LYS A 203 15.55 -9.92 -11.33
CA LYS A 203 14.46 -9.35 -12.14
C LYS A 203 14.16 -7.94 -11.68
N ALA A 204 13.87 -7.05 -12.62
CA ALA A 204 13.51 -5.68 -12.30
C ALA A 204 12.21 -5.64 -11.47
N PRO A 205 12.14 -4.82 -10.40
CA PRO A 205 10.92 -4.65 -9.63
C PRO A 205 9.88 -3.82 -10.38
N LEU A 206 8.62 -3.93 -9.96
CA LEU A 206 7.60 -2.92 -10.25
C LEU A 206 7.91 -1.67 -9.42
N VAL A 207 8.02 -0.50 -10.03
CA VAL A 207 8.17 0.76 -9.30
C VAL A 207 6.96 1.66 -9.57
N VAL A 208 6.24 2.03 -8.51
CA VAL A 208 5.13 2.97 -8.60
C VAL A 208 5.49 4.23 -7.83
N ILE A 209 5.80 5.31 -8.54
CA ILE A 209 5.99 6.62 -7.90
C ILE A 209 4.60 7.20 -7.68
N THR A 210 4.13 7.14 -6.42
CA THR A 210 2.71 7.30 -6.04
C THR A 210 2.16 8.71 -6.22
N THR A 211 3.05 9.70 -6.37
CA THR A 211 2.71 11.09 -6.67
C THR A 211 3.70 11.67 -7.68
N LEU A 212 3.19 12.48 -8.61
CA LEU A 212 3.96 13.32 -9.52
C LEU A 212 3.32 14.70 -9.57
N ASP A 213 4.07 15.70 -9.11
CA ASP A 213 3.74 17.11 -9.18
C ASP A 213 4.73 17.82 -10.12
N THR A 214 4.75 17.40 -11.39
CA THR A 214 5.64 17.90 -12.43
C THR A 214 4.87 18.71 -13.47
N SER A 215 5.51 19.73 -14.05
CA SER A 215 4.87 20.71 -14.95
C SER A 215 4.20 20.12 -16.20
N ASP A 216 4.58 18.91 -16.61
CA ASP A 216 4.11 18.22 -17.82
C ASP A 216 2.90 17.31 -17.59
N VAL A 217 2.54 16.99 -16.34
CA VAL A 217 1.37 16.15 -16.01
C VAL A 217 0.53 16.64 -14.83
N ALA A 218 1.06 17.51 -13.97
CA ALA A 218 0.33 18.07 -12.85
C ALA A 218 -0.33 19.39 -13.23
N SER A 219 -1.51 19.62 -12.67
CA SER A 219 -2.20 20.91 -12.71
C SER A 219 -2.92 21.13 -11.40
N ASP A 220 -3.49 22.33 -11.19
CA ASP A 220 -4.26 22.62 -9.99
C ASP A 220 -5.41 21.62 -9.77
N SER A 221 -5.99 21.09 -10.84
CA SER A 221 -7.12 20.15 -10.79
C SER A 221 -6.74 18.67 -10.97
N THR A 222 -5.47 18.34 -11.22
CA THR A 222 -5.05 16.97 -11.61
C THR A 222 -3.78 16.56 -10.87
N LEU A 223 -3.81 15.37 -10.29
CA LEU A 223 -2.63 14.66 -9.80
C LEU A 223 -2.29 13.50 -10.73
N SER A 224 -1.03 13.09 -10.75
CA SER A 224 -0.58 11.92 -11.50
C SER A 224 0.30 11.03 -10.65
N LEU A 225 0.43 9.77 -11.05
CA LEU A 225 1.45 8.84 -10.57
C LEU A 225 2.17 8.19 -11.75
N LEU A 226 3.34 7.60 -11.51
CA LEU A 226 4.09 6.81 -12.49
C LEU A 226 3.99 5.32 -12.15
N VAL A 227 3.74 4.49 -13.16
CA VAL A 227 3.90 3.04 -13.10
C VAL A 227 5.04 2.64 -14.04
N ARG A 228 6.16 2.19 -13.47
CA ARG A 228 7.30 1.62 -14.19
C ARG A 228 7.24 0.10 -14.08
N ALA A 229 6.84 -0.55 -15.17
CA ALA A 229 6.72 -1.99 -15.22
C ALA A 229 8.09 -2.68 -15.27
N PRO A 230 8.22 -3.90 -14.71
CA PRO A 230 9.43 -4.71 -14.78
C PRO A 230 10.01 -4.91 -16.19
N ALA A 231 9.15 -5.03 -17.21
CA ALA A 231 9.54 -5.17 -18.61
C ALA A 231 9.94 -3.84 -19.29
N GLY A 232 10.07 -2.76 -18.54
CA GLY A 232 10.59 -1.48 -19.02
C GLY A 232 9.54 -0.52 -19.61
N GLN A 233 8.26 -0.90 -19.66
CA GLN A 233 7.20 0.05 -20.00
C GLN A 233 7.01 1.06 -18.88
N ALA A 234 6.63 2.28 -19.23
CA ALA A 234 6.20 3.27 -18.25
C ALA A 234 4.86 3.88 -18.65
N TYR A 235 4.03 4.15 -17.64
CA TYR A 235 2.71 4.74 -17.78
C TYR A 235 2.51 5.82 -16.72
N THR A 236 1.78 6.87 -17.07
CA THR A 236 1.22 7.79 -16.09
C THR A 236 -0.25 7.45 -15.87
N VAL A 237 -0.71 7.55 -14.63
CA VAL A 237 -2.13 7.48 -14.27
C VAL A 237 -2.51 8.82 -13.65
N SER A 238 -3.34 9.57 -14.34
CA SER A 238 -3.78 10.92 -13.95
C SER A 238 -5.21 10.90 -13.44
N TYR A 239 -5.53 11.69 -12.41
CA TYR A 239 -6.83 11.70 -11.76
C TYR A 239 -7.12 13.06 -11.09
N PRO A 240 -8.39 13.37 -10.75
CA PRO A 240 -8.74 14.64 -10.13
C PRO A 240 -8.02 14.89 -8.80
N ARG A 241 -7.51 16.11 -8.63
CA ARG A 241 -6.95 16.57 -7.35
C ARG A 241 -8.08 16.91 -6.38
N LEU A 242 -8.03 16.33 -5.20
CA LEU A 242 -8.86 16.76 -4.06
C LEU A 242 -8.04 17.74 -3.24
N HIS A 243 -8.53 18.98 -3.10
CA HIS A 243 -7.86 20.05 -2.34
C HIS A 243 -8.04 19.89 -0.83
N ALA A 244 -7.60 18.75 -0.32
CA ALA A 244 -7.67 18.38 1.08
C ALA A 244 -6.44 17.53 1.45
N HIS A 245 -6.03 17.62 2.71
CA HIS A 245 -4.97 16.79 3.25
C HIS A 245 -5.56 15.59 3.98
N PHE A 246 -5.07 14.40 3.64
CA PHE A 246 -5.45 13.13 4.26
C PHE A 246 -4.18 12.42 4.73
N THR A 247 -4.24 11.78 5.89
CA THR A 247 -3.11 11.00 6.42
C THR A 247 -3.36 9.52 6.16
N GLY A 248 -2.31 8.76 5.82
CA GLY A 248 -2.39 7.30 5.62
C GLY A 248 -2.80 6.85 4.22
N THR A 249 -2.76 7.76 3.25
CA THR A 249 -3.07 7.48 1.84
C THR A 249 -2.02 6.58 1.19
N GLY A 250 -0.74 6.80 1.48
CA GLY A 250 0.35 5.91 1.07
C GLY A 250 0.16 4.49 1.61
N ASP A 251 -0.04 4.36 2.93
CA ASP A 251 -0.30 3.05 3.56
C ASP A 251 -1.49 2.32 2.92
N LEU A 252 -2.58 3.04 2.61
CA LEU A 252 -3.74 2.47 1.92
C LEU A 252 -3.41 2.07 0.48
N PHE A 253 -2.76 2.93 -0.31
CA PHE A 253 -2.38 2.63 -1.69
C PHE A 253 -1.54 1.36 -1.74
N THR A 254 -0.50 1.33 -0.92
CA THR A 254 0.45 0.23 -0.80
C THR A 254 -0.24 -1.07 -0.38
N ALA A 255 -1.15 -1.02 0.59
CA ALA A 255 -1.96 -2.17 1.00
C ALA A 255 -2.87 -2.67 -0.14
N LEU A 256 -3.54 -1.79 -0.87
CA LEU A 256 -4.38 -2.18 -1.99
C LEU A 256 -3.58 -2.79 -3.14
N LEU A 257 -2.36 -2.30 -3.39
CA LEU A 257 -1.45 -2.89 -4.36
C LEU A 257 -1.00 -4.28 -3.92
N ALA A 258 -0.58 -4.44 -2.66
CA ALA A 258 -0.23 -5.73 -2.07
C ALA A 258 -1.37 -6.75 -2.17
N GLY A 259 -2.58 -6.36 -1.75
CA GLY A 259 -3.76 -7.22 -1.82
C GLY A 259 -4.14 -7.57 -3.26
N THR A 260 -3.98 -6.64 -4.21
CA THR A 260 -4.23 -6.91 -5.64
C THR A 260 -3.22 -7.88 -6.22
N ILE A 261 -1.92 -7.71 -5.90
CA ILE A 261 -0.86 -8.64 -6.29
C ILE A 261 -1.16 -10.04 -5.77
N ALA A 262 -1.51 -10.16 -4.49
CA ALA A 262 -1.81 -11.44 -3.84
C ALA A 262 -3.09 -12.08 -4.40
N ALA A 263 -4.19 -11.33 -4.52
CA ALA A 263 -5.47 -11.83 -4.99
C ALA A 263 -5.43 -12.30 -6.45
N LEU A 264 -4.63 -11.64 -7.30
CA LEU A 264 -4.44 -12.05 -8.70
C LEU A 264 -3.33 -13.10 -8.87
N GLY A 265 -2.58 -13.42 -7.81
CA GLY A 265 -1.43 -14.32 -7.85
C GLY A 265 -0.35 -13.82 -8.83
N LEU A 266 -0.10 -12.51 -8.83
CA LEU A 266 0.84 -11.91 -9.78
C LEU A 266 2.26 -12.38 -9.50
N HIS A 267 2.99 -12.69 -10.56
CA HIS A 267 4.41 -13.02 -10.50
C HIS A 267 5.11 -12.58 -11.79
N LEU A 268 6.44 -12.59 -11.78
CA LEU A 268 7.24 -12.25 -12.95
C LEU A 268 7.48 -13.50 -13.80
N ALA A 269 7.02 -13.47 -15.06
CA ALA A 269 7.40 -14.43 -16.08
C ALA A 269 8.91 -14.34 -16.40
N ALA A 270 9.41 -15.26 -17.24
CA ALA A 270 10.83 -15.33 -17.60
C ALA A 270 11.32 -14.10 -18.38
N ASP A 271 10.44 -13.49 -19.17
CA ASP A 271 10.67 -12.28 -19.97
C ASP A 271 10.47 -10.98 -19.18
N GLY A 272 10.13 -11.07 -17.89
CA GLY A 272 9.85 -9.92 -17.04
C GLY A 272 8.42 -9.40 -17.12
N ALA A 273 7.52 -10.04 -17.88
CA ALA A 273 6.11 -9.67 -17.85
C ALA A 273 5.48 -10.00 -16.49
N LEU A 274 4.58 -9.14 -16.02
CA LEU A 274 3.71 -9.46 -14.88
C LEU A 274 2.54 -10.31 -15.37
N VAL A 275 2.45 -11.53 -14.87
CA VAL A 275 1.41 -12.50 -15.21
C VAL A 275 0.67 -12.92 -13.95
N GLY A 276 -0.62 -13.22 -14.09
CA GLY A 276 -1.43 -13.77 -13.00
C GLY A 276 -1.29 -15.28 -12.88
N LYS A 277 -2.01 -15.87 -11.92
CA LYS A 277 -2.02 -17.33 -11.66
C LYS A 277 -2.30 -18.20 -12.90
N ASP A 278 -3.08 -17.69 -13.85
CA ASP A 278 -3.45 -18.39 -15.10
C ASP A 278 -2.45 -18.13 -16.25
N GLU A 279 -1.26 -17.60 -15.97
CA GLU A 279 -0.20 -17.25 -16.95
C GLU A 279 -0.62 -16.23 -18.01
N LYS A 280 -1.73 -15.53 -17.77
CA LYS A 280 -2.18 -14.42 -18.61
C LYS A 280 -1.47 -13.15 -18.18
N VAL A 281 -0.98 -12.39 -19.15
CA VAL A 281 -0.44 -11.05 -18.93
C VAL A 281 -1.50 -10.20 -18.23
N VAL A 282 -1.17 -9.73 -17.03
CA VAL A 282 -2.04 -8.82 -16.29
C VAL A 282 -1.61 -7.41 -16.59
N ASP A 283 -2.58 -6.59 -16.97
CA ASP A 283 -2.35 -5.17 -17.10
C ASP A 283 -2.25 -4.51 -15.71
N ILE A 284 -1.02 -4.45 -15.20
CA ILE A 284 -0.71 -3.82 -13.91
C ILE A 284 -1.10 -2.34 -13.89
N VAL A 285 -1.07 -1.63 -15.03
CA VAL A 285 -1.48 -0.22 -15.04
C VAL A 285 -2.99 -0.09 -14.89
N THR A 286 -3.77 -1.00 -15.47
CA THR A 286 -5.22 -1.08 -15.21
C THR A 286 -5.48 -1.41 -13.73
N ALA A 287 -4.73 -2.32 -13.13
CA ALA A 287 -4.85 -2.61 -11.69
C ALA A 287 -4.55 -1.37 -10.82
N VAL A 288 -3.49 -0.63 -11.14
CA VAL A 288 -3.17 0.64 -10.44
C VAL A 288 -4.24 1.70 -10.66
N ALA A 289 -4.79 1.83 -11.87
CA ALA A 289 -5.89 2.76 -12.16
C ALA A 289 -7.16 2.42 -11.33
N ARG A 290 -7.45 1.14 -11.13
CA ARG A 290 -8.54 0.69 -10.25
C ARG A 290 -8.28 1.04 -8.79
N ILE A 291 -7.04 0.90 -8.31
CA ILE A 291 -6.64 1.32 -6.96
C ILE A 291 -6.84 2.83 -6.79
N VAL A 292 -6.37 3.63 -7.75
CA VAL A 292 -6.59 5.09 -7.78
C VAL A 292 -8.08 5.42 -7.73
N TRP A 293 -8.91 4.74 -8.53
CA TRP A 293 -10.35 4.92 -8.51
C TRP A 293 -10.94 4.65 -7.12
N ALA A 294 -10.58 3.52 -6.48
CA ALA A 294 -11.10 3.18 -5.17
C ALA A 294 -10.66 4.18 -4.10
N MET A 295 -9.40 4.64 -4.17
CA MET A 295 -8.89 5.70 -3.31
C MET A 295 -9.67 7.00 -3.50
N GLN A 296 -9.95 7.42 -4.73
CA GLN A 296 -10.76 8.62 -4.98
C GLN A 296 -12.14 8.54 -4.31
N GLN A 297 -12.79 7.37 -4.32
CA GLN A 297 -14.06 7.17 -3.61
C GLN A 297 -13.90 7.29 -2.08
N VAL A 298 -12.83 6.69 -1.53
CA VAL A 298 -12.53 6.79 -0.08
C VAL A 298 -12.26 8.24 0.33
N LEU A 299 -11.45 8.95 -0.45
CA LEU A 299 -11.06 10.33 -0.15
C LEU A 299 -12.24 11.29 -0.31
N ALA A 300 -13.04 11.15 -1.37
CA ALA A 300 -14.26 11.94 -1.56
C ALA A 300 -15.27 11.70 -0.42
N CYS A 301 -15.46 10.44 -0.01
CA CYS A 301 -16.30 10.11 1.14
C CYS A 301 -15.76 10.74 2.44
N THR A 302 -14.44 10.71 2.63
CA THR A 302 -13.77 11.31 3.79
C THR A 302 -13.92 12.82 3.81
N ASP A 303 -13.76 13.48 2.67
CA ASP A 303 -13.91 14.94 2.55
C ASP A 303 -15.35 15.40 2.73
N ALA A 304 -16.32 14.67 2.16
CA ALA A 304 -17.74 14.94 2.35
C ALA A 304 -18.13 14.82 3.84
N TYR A 305 -17.67 13.76 4.51
CA TYR A 305 -17.85 13.61 5.95
C TYR A 305 -17.23 14.80 6.69
N ALA A 306 -15.94 15.08 6.48
CA ALA A 306 -15.20 16.14 7.14
C ALA A 306 -15.90 17.50 6.98
N THR A 307 -16.31 17.84 5.76
CA THR A 307 -17.03 19.08 5.43
C THR A 307 -18.36 19.20 6.19
N SER A 308 -19.07 18.08 6.39
CA SER A 308 -20.34 18.08 7.14
C SER A 308 -20.17 18.28 8.66
N VAL A 309 -19.01 17.92 9.23
CA VAL A 309 -18.78 17.92 10.68
C VAL A 309 -17.77 18.94 11.19
N ILE A 310 -16.90 19.49 10.34
CA ILE A 310 -15.96 20.55 10.70
C ILE A 310 -16.74 21.84 10.98
N ARG A 311 -16.30 22.57 12.02
CA ARG A 311 -16.87 23.84 12.45
C ARG A 311 -15.77 24.89 12.57
N PRO A 312 -16.07 26.19 12.40
CA PRO A 312 -15.06 27.26 12.49
C PRO A 312 -14.27 27.30 13.81
N GLU A 313 -14.88 26.84 14.91
CA GLU A 313 -14.28 26.78 16.24
C GLU A 313 -13.37 25.57 16.48
N ASP A 314 -13.31 24.62 15.54
CA ASP A 314 -12.45 23.44 15.68
C ASP A 314 -10.98 23.83 15.70
N ASP A 315 -10.25 23.32 16.69
CA ASP A 315 -8.79 23.38 16.67
C ASP A 315 -8.21 22.46 15.58
N ARG A 316 -6.92 22.64 15.28
CA ARG A 316 -6.20 21.84 14.28
C ARG A 316 -6.33 20.32 14.52
N ALA A 317 -6.30 19.88 15.77
CA ALA A 317 -6.40 18.45 16.10
C ALA A 317 -7.81 17.92 15.88
N ALA A 318 -8.85 18.72 16.13
CA ALA A 318 -10.24 18.40 15.85
C ALA A 318 -10.49 18.30 14.34
N VAL A 319 -9.95 19.22 13.55
CA VAL A 319 -10.00 19.15 12.08
C VAL A 319 -9.31 17.88 11.58
N LEU A 320 -8.12 17.55 12.09
CA LEU A 320 -7.42 16.31 11.74
C LEU A 320 -8.23 15.06 12.08
N ARG A 321 -8.82 14.98 13.29
CA ARG A 321 -9.69 13.84 13.67
C ARG A 321 -10.85 13.64 12.70
N LYS A 322 -11.41 14.72 12.17
CA LYS A 322 -12.55 14.71 11.25
C LYS A 322 -12.14 14.38 9.81
N ARG A 323 -10.84 14.47 9.49
CA ARG A 323 -10.23 14.13 8.19
C ARG A 323 -9.50 12.79 8.15
N GLU A 324 -9.56 12.01 9.24
CA GLU A 324 -9.10 10.62 9.22
C GLU A 324 -9.86 9.83 8.15
N LEU A 325 -9.14 8.95 7.43
CA LEU A 325 -9.73 8.16 6.35
C LEU A 325 -10.96 7.39 6.85
N GLN A 326 -12.07 7.54 6.13
CA GLN A 326 -13.34 6.89 6.46
C GLN A 326 -13.40 5.45 5.92
N LEU A 327 -12.36 4.64 6.13
CA LEU A 327 -12.21 3.32 5.50
C LEU A 327 -13.44 2.42 5.72
N ILE A 328 -13.93 2.36 6.96
CA ILE A 328 -15.05 1.51 7.37
C ILE A 328 -16.43 2.07 7.00
N HIS A 329 -16.50 3.29 6.45
CA HIS A 329 -17.76 3.88 6.02
C HIS A 329 -18.37 3.02 4.89
N PRO A 330 -19.70 2.80 4.85
CA PRO A 330 -20.33 1.92 3.87
C PRO A 330 -19.92 2.22 2.41
N THR A 331 -19.88 3.50 2.03
CA THR A 331 -19.46 3.95 0.69
C THR A 331 -18.00 3.59 0.38
N SER A 332 -17.10 3.85 1.32
CA SER A 332 -15.68 3.51 1.19
C SER A 332 -15.49 1.99 1.10
N ARG A 333 -16.15 1.23 1.96
CA ARG A 333 -16.13 -0.23 1.94
C ARG A 333 -16.59 -0.80 0.60
N GLU A 334 -17.70 -0.31 0.07
CA GLU A 334 -18.25 -0.76 -1.22
C GLU A 334 -17.27 -0.49 -2.37
N ALA A 335 -16.64 0.69 -2.38
CA ALA A 335 -15.62 1.02 -3.37
C ALA A 335 -14.40 0.10 -3.29
N LEU A 336 -13.90 -0.17 -2.08
CA LEU A 336 -12.76 -1.07 -1.86
C LEU A 336 -13.06 -2.50 -2.34
N ILE A 337 -14.26 -3.02 -2.10
CA ILE A 337 -14.69 -4.34 -2.58
C ILE A 337 -14.82 -4.34 -4.12
N LYS A 338 -15.43 -3.29 -4.68
CA LYS A 338 -15.67 -3.20 -6.12
C LYS A 338 -14.39 -3.06 -6.94
N MET A 339 -13.33 -2.49 -6.36
CA MET A 339 -12.05 -2.15 -6.98
C MET A 339 -11.55 -3.19 -8.00
N LEU A 340 -11.55 -4.49 -7.65
CA LEU A 340 -11.02 -5.55 -8.53
C LEU A 340 -11.85 -5.77 -9.81
N THR A 341 -13.08 -5.27 -9.85
CA THR A 341 -14.07 -5.49 -10.93
C THR A 341 -14.46 -4.22 -11.68
N VAL A 342 -13.88 -3.08 -11.32
CA VAL A 342 -14.17 -1.78 -11.96
C VAL A 342 -13.86 -1.85 -13.46
N VAL A 343 -14.83 -1.43 -14.27
CA VAL A 343 -14.75 -1.41 -15.73
C VAL A 343 -14.26 -0.06 -16.26
N GLU A 344 -13.86 -0.02 -17.53
CA GLU A 344 -13.27 1.16 -18.18
C GLU A 344 -14.18 2.40 -18.10
N ASP A 345 -15.48 2.25 -18.39
CA ASP A 345 -16.48 3.34 -18.27
C ASP A 345 -16.49 4.02 -16.89
N GLU A 346 -16.23 3.27 -15.82
CA GLU A 346 -16.19 3.81 -14.46
C GLU A 346 -14.89 4.56 -14.16
N LEU A 347 -13.77 4.12 -14.76
CA LEU A 347 -12.50 4.84 -14.69
C LEU A 347 -12.62 6.17 -15.46
N GLU A 348 -13.21 6.14 -16.65
CA GLU A 348 -13.48 7.34 -17.44
C GLU A 348 -14.41 8.32 -16.71
N SER A 349 -15.49 7.80 -16.10
CA SER A 349 -16.42 8.60 -15.32
C SER A 349 -15.75 9.26 -14.11
N ALA A 350 -14.77 8.58 -13.51
CA ALA A 350 -13.94 9.13 -12.43
C ALA A 350 -12.77 10.00 -12.94
N LYS A 351 -12.64 10.19 -14.25
CA LYS A 351 -11.55 10.91 -14.91
C LYS A 351 -10.16 10.34 -14.57
N VAL A 352 -10.07 9.03 -14.39
CA VAL A 352 -8.81 8.31 -14.25
C VAL A 352 -8.30 7.99 -15.65
N VAL A 353 -7.22 8.65 -16.05
CA VAL A 353 -6.66 8.57 -17.42
C VAL A 353 -5.31 7.88 -17.38
N VAL A 354 -5.17 6.81 -18.16
CA VAL A 354 -3.91 6.08 -18.34
C VAL A 354 -3.24 6.53 -19.64
N LYS A 355 -1.94 6.85 -19.57
CA LYS A 355 -1.13 7.20 -20.74
C LYS A 355 0.18 6.42 -20.72
N LYS A 356 0.50 5.71 -21.80
CA LYS A 356 1.82 5.09 -21.99
C LYS A 356 2.83 6.19 -22.32
N VAL A 357 3.95 6.22 -21.59
CA VAL A 357 5.00 7.25 -21.73
C VAL A 357 6.35 6.68 -22.18
N ARG A 358 6.62 5.39 -21.93
CA ARG A 358 7.74 4.65 -22.54
C ARG A 358 7.29 3.25 -22.96
N SER A 359 7.86 2.75 -24.07
CA SER A 359 7.47 1.46 -24.68
C SER A 359 8.31 0.27 -24.26
#